data_AF-A0A0G2HVG9-F1
#
_entry.id   AF-A0A0G2HVG9-F1
#
_cell.length_a   1.000
_cell.length_b   1.000
_cell.length_c   1.000
_cell.angle_alpha   90.00
_cell.angle_beta   90.00
_cell.angle_gamma   90.00
#
_symmetry.space_group_name_H-M   'P 1'
#
loop_
_entity.id
_entity.type
_entity.pdbx_description
1 polymer ?
#
loop_
_entity_poly.entity_id
_entity_poly.type
_entity_poly.pdbx_seq_one_letter_code
_entity_poly.pdbx_strand_id
1 'polypeptide(L)'
;MPSPPKSPSIGIRYISDAVKSDHRLLERLHASLVSPTPNKTLESQRALCSRLAWELARHLVAMELFIFPGTAQRAKQGNQAAQERQRDMAQLREALRSFSAAAAAAAGGQGDGQVKTALGELGGHLGRHIRDVERVDLVNIEKVLSGQESEDMARDFERSVFFIPHGVREEEDDDVKVKAPYKSVEGLLDAGAGELRAAVEKFPRE
;
A
#
# COMPACT_ATOMS: atom_id res chain seq x y z
N MET A 1 -25.69 -9.87 26.68
CA MET A 1 -25.86 -8.48 26.22
C MET A 1 -25.27 -8.41 24.82
N PRO A 2 -26.06 -8.27 23.75
CA PRO A 2 -25.49 -8.01 22.42
C PRO A 2 -24.89 -6.60 22.42
N SER A 3 -23.67 -6.48 21.90
CA SER A 3 -22.99 -5.19 21.70
C SER A 3 -23.83 -4.27 20.79
N PRO A 4 -23.82 -2.95 21.01
CA PRO A 4 -24.55 -2.03 20.15
C PRO A 4 -23.95 -2.07 18.73
N PRO A 5 -24.79 -1.93 17.68
CA PRO A 5 -24.30 -1.79 16.32
C PRO A 5 -23.42 -0.54 16.23
N LYS A 6 -22.24 -0.67 15.64
CA LYS A 6 -21.37 0.47 15.33
C LYS A 6 -22.13 1.35 14.32
N SER A 7 -22.48 2.57 14.72
CA SER A 7 -23.04 3.57 13.82
C SER A 7 -22.08 3.78 12.65
N PRO A 8 -22.55 3.85 11.39
CA PRO A 8 -21.69 4.27 10.30
C PRO A 8 -21.34 5.73 10.55
N SER A 9 -20.08 6.03 10.80
CA SER A 9 -19.62 7.42 10.75
C SER A 9 -19.70 7.85 9.29
N ILE A 10 -20.81 8.47 8.90
CA ILE A 10 -20.88 9.26 7.67
C ILE A 10 -20.13 10.58 7.97
N GLY A 11 -18.82 10.46 8.16
CA GLY A 11 -17.88 11.56 8.11
C GLY A 11 -17.33 11.59 6.71
N ILE A 12 -17.20 12.78 6.13
CA ILE A 12 -16.42 13.00 4.91
C ILE A 12 -15.04 12.36 5.16
N ARG A 13 -14.68 11.35 4.36
CA ARG A 13 -13.35 10.75 4.40
C ARG A 13 -12.48 11.48 3.39
N TYR A 14 -11.51 12.23 3.89
CA TYR A 14 -10.57 12.94 3.04
C TYR A 14 -9.49 12.00 2.52
N ILE A 15 -8.84 12.36 1.41
CA ILE A 15 -7.75 11.53 0.85
C ILE A 15 -6.63 11.31 1.86
N SER A 16 -6.35 12.30 2.70
CA SER A 16 -5.35 12.16 3.77
C SER A 16 -5.74 11.11 4.81
N ASP A 17 -7.01 10.89 5.09
CA ASP A 17 -7.47 9.85 6.01
C ASP A 17 -7.29 8.45 5.40
N ALA A 18 -7.65 8.29 4.12
CA ALA A 18 -7.45 7.04 3.39
C ALA A 18 -5.97 6.63 3.33
N VAL A 19 -5.08 7.56 2.96
CA VAL A 19 -3.63 7.32 2.90
C VAL A 19 -3.06 6.99 4.29
N LYS A 20 -3.50 7.70 5.35
CA LYS A 20 -3.05 7.41 6.72
C LYS A 20 -3.55 6.06 7.22
N SER A 21 -4.76 5.64 6.85
CA SER A 21 -5.29 4.32 7.18
C SER A 21 -4.38 3.21 6.64
N ASP A 22 -3.98 3.32 5.37
CA ASP A 22 -3.00 2.44 4.74
C ASP A 22 -1.67 2.43 5.49
N HIS A 23 -1.14 3.60 5.83
CA HIS A 23 0.10 3.70 6.60
C HIS A 23 0.00 2.95 7.94
N ARG A 24 -1.10 3.13 8.68
CA ARG A 24 -1.29 2.42 9.95
C ARG A 24 -1.41 0.91 9.75
N LEU A 25 -2.05 0.44 8.68
CA LEU A 25 -2.09 -0.99 8.35
C LEU A 25 -0.68 -1.52 8.06
N LEU A 26 0.09 -0.83 7.22
CA LEU A 26 1.46 -1.22 6.86
C LEU A 26 2.40 -1.27 8.07
N GLU A 27 2.31 -0.29 8.97
CA GLU A 27 3.04 -0.29 10.24
C GLU A 27 2.66 -1.49 11.12
N ARG A 28 1.36 -1.81 11.24
CA ARG A 28 0.91 -2.97 12.03
C ARG A 28 1.40 -4.28 11.45
N LEU A 29 1.35 -4.45 10.13
CA LEU A 29 1.85 -5.65 9.43
C LEU A 29 3.36 -5.79 9.62
N HIS A 30 4.12 -4.70 9.45
CA HIS A 30 5.56 -4.68 9.68
C HIS A 30 5.91 -5.04 11.13
N ALA A 31 5.28 -4.37 12.11
CA ALA A 31 5.47 -4.64 13.53
C ALA A 31 5.17 -6.10 13.87
N SER A 32 4.07 -6.65 13.34
CA SER A 32 3.69 -8.04 13.54
C SER A 32 4.73 -9.02 13.02
N LEU A 33 5.44 -8.69 11.94
CA LEU A 33 6.52 -9.51 11.39
C LEU A 33 7.83 -9.38 12.19
N VAL A 34 8.14 -8.21 12.75
CA VAL A 34 9.34 -7.97 13.56
C VAL A 34 9.20 -8.53 14.98
N SER A 35 8.00 -8.49 15.55
CA SER A 35 7.76 -8.92 16.94
C SER A 35 7.91 -10.44 17.10
N PRO A 36 8.72 -10.89 18.08
CA PRO A 36 8.77 -12.30 18.45
C PRO A 36 7.41 -12.68 19.04
N THR A 37 6.75 -13.64 18.42
CA THR A 37 5.42 -14.10 18.83
C THR A 37 5.53 -15.59 19.18
N PRO A 38 5.29 -15.97 20.45
CA PRO A 38 5.23 -17.38 20.80
C PRO A 38 4.10 -18.02 19.97
N ASN A 39 4.38 -19.17 19.37
CA ASN A 39 3.46 -19.95 18.52
C ASN A 39 3.19 -19.41 17.10
N LYS A 40 4.01 -18.48 16.56
CA LYS A 40 3.92 -18.13 15.13
C LYS A 40 4.32 -19.33 14.27
N THR A 41 3.38 -19.87 13.50
CA THR A 41 3.63 -20.96 12.55
C THR A 41 4.28 -20.42 11.27
N LEU A 42 5.01 -21.27 10.55
CA LEU A 42 5.60 -20.92 9.26
C LEU A 42 4.55 -20.47 8.23
N GLU A 43 3.37 -21.08 8.26
CA GLU A 43 2.23 -20.70 7.42
C GLU A 43 1.73 -19.29 7.75
N SER A 44 1.52 -19.00 9.04
CA SER A 44 1.10 -17.66 9.48
C SER A 44 2.13 -16.58 9.15
N GLN A 45 3.43 -16.91 9.22
CA GLN A 45 4.50 -16.00 8.82
C GLN A 45 4.48 -15.73 7.31
N ARG A 46 4.28 -16.76 6.48
CA ARG A 46 4.17 -16.62 5.02
C ARG A 46 2.95 -15.79 4.62
N ALA A 47 1.81 -16.03 5.26
CA ALA A 47 0.60 -15.25 5.02
C ALA A 47 0.82 -13.77 5.36
N LEU A 48 1.45 -13.47 6.50
CA LEU A 48 1.79 -12.09 6.89
C LEU A 48 2.78 -11.44 5.93
N CYS A 49 3.83 -12.15 5.49
CA CYS A 49 4.77 -11.63 4.49
C CYS A 49 4.06 -11.31 3.17
N SER A 50 3.20 -12.23 2.70
CA SER A 50 2.41 -12.04 1.49
C SER A 50 1.49 -10.82 1.62
N ARG A 51 0.80 -10.68 2.77
CA ARG A 51 -0.09 -9.55 3.03
C ARG A 51 0.65 -8.22 3.02
N LEU A 52 1.77 -8.12 3.74
CA LEU A 52 2.59 -6.91 3.75
C LEU A 52 3.04 -6.54 2.33
N ALA A 53 3.50 -7.52 1.55
CA ALA A 53 4.00 -7.27 0.21
C ALA A 53 2.91 -6.74 -0.73
N TRP A 54 1.71 -7.36 -0.71
CA TRP A 54 0.58 -6.92 -1.53
C TRP A 54 0.02 -5.57 -1.12
N GLU A 55 -0.15 -5.31 0.19
CA GLU A 55 -0.65 -4.02 0.68
C GLU A 55 0.32 -2.89 0.33
N LEU A 56 1.62 -3.11 0.51
CA LEU A 56 2.60 -2.07 0.18
C LEU A 56 2.68 -1.85 -1.33
N ALA A 57 2.62 -2.91 -2.14
CA ALA A 57 2.62 -2.78 -3.59
C ALA A 57 1.42 -1.97 -4.09
N ARG A 58 0.21 -2.29 -3.58
CA ARG A 58 -1.00 -1.55 -3.85
C ARG A 58 -0.86 -0.09 -3.42
N HIS A 59 -0.41 0.16 -2.19
CA HIS A 59 -0.21 1.52 -1.67
C HIS A 59 0.69 2.33 -2.60
N LEU A 60 1.85 1.80 -2.98
CA LEU A 60 2.79 2.48 -3.86
C LEU A 60 2.18 2.81 -5.22
N VAL A 61 1.42 1.88 -5.79
CA VAL A 61 0.70 2.08 -7.05
C VAL A 61 -0.39 3.16 -6.90
N ALA A 62 -1.21 3.09 -5.86
CA ALA A 62 -2.27 4.06 -5.60
C ALA A 62 -1.70 5.47 -5.38
N MET A 63 -0.59 5.58 -4.65
CA MET A 63 0.12 6.84 -4.45
C MET A 63 0.57 7.45 -5.78
N GLU A 64 1.10 6.67 -6.73
CA GLU A 64 1.48 7.21 -8.05
C GLU A 64 0.30 7.62 -8.92
N LEU A 65 -0.81 6.87 -8.83
CA LEU A 65 -2.00 7.13 -9.62
C LEU A 65 -2.72 8.39 -9.16
N PHE A 66 -2.88 8.55 -7.84
CA PHE A 66 -3.81 9.52 -7.26
C PHE A 66 -3.12 10.64 -6.48
N ILE A 67 -2.03 10.36 -5.76
CA ILE A 67 -1.36 11.36 -4.90
C ILE A 67 -0.25 12.10 -5.66
N PHE A 68 0.53 11.37 -6.44
CA PHE A 68 1.71 11.86 -7.14
C PHE A 68 1.64 11.67 -8.67
N PRO A 69 0.49 11.97 -9.32
CA PRO A 69 0.37 11.79 -10.76
C PRO A 69 1.41 12.66 -11.49
N GLY A 70 2.10 12.07 -12.46
CA GLY A 70 3.07 12.79 -13.30
C GLY A 70 4.40 13.14 -12.61
N THR A 71 4.68 12.62 -11.41
CA THR A 71 5.93 12.89 -10.69
C THR A 71 7.17 12.57 -11.52
N ALA A 72 7.22 11.43 -12.21
CA ALA A 72 8.34 11.08 -13.09
C ALA A 72 8.57 12.11 -14.22
N GLN A 73 7.50 12.68 -14.77
CA GLN A 73 7.60 13.70 -15.81
C GLN A 73 8.11 15.03 -15.25
N ARG A 74 7.57 15.49 -14.11
CA ARG A 74 8.04 16.71 -13.44
C ARG A 74 9.49 16.60 -12.97
N ALA A 75 9.91 15.42 -12.52
CA ALA A 75 11.27 15.15 -12.11
C ALA A 75 12.26 15.28 -13.28
N LYS A 76 11.91 14.75 -14.47
CA LYS A 76 12.67 14.93 -15.72
C LYS A 76 12.75 16.40 -16.15
N GLN A 77 11.75 17.20 -15.82
CA GLN A 77 11.72 18.65 -16.07
C GLN A 77 12.49 19.47 -15.02
N GLY A 78 13.15 18.82 -14.05
CA GLY A 78 13.99 19.50 -13.05
C GLY A 78 13.28 19.91 -11.76
N ASN A 79 12.02 19.50 -11.55
CA ASN A 79 11.34 19.79 -10.29
C ASN A 79 11.96 18.97 -9.13
N GLN A 80 12.56 19.66 -8.15
CA GLN A 80 13.30 19.04 -7.06
C GLN A 80 12.43 18.15 -6.16
N ALA A 81 11.25 18.63 -5.74
CA ALA A 81 10.33 17.85 -4.91
C ALA A 81 9.85 16.57 -5.63
N ALA A 82 9.61 16.66 -6.93
CA ALA A 82 9.27 15.49 -7.74
C ALA A 82 10.43 14.49 -7.87
N GLN A 83 11.67 14.98 -7.98
CA GLN A 83 12.86 14.12 -7.99
C GLN A 83 13.07 13.41 -6.64
N GLU A 84 12.87 14.12 -5.53
CA GLU A 84 12.91 13.54 -4.18
C GLU A 84 11.85 12.45 -4.02
N ARG A 85 10.58 12.76 -4.32
CA ARG A 85 9.50 11.78 -4.21
C ARG A 85 9.71 10.59 -5.15
N GLN A 86 10.22 10.80 -6.36
CA GLN A 86 10.58 9.71 -7.28
C GLN A 86 11.67 8.80 -6.69
N ARG A 87 12.71 9.38 -6.08
CA ARG A 87 13.78 8.60 -5.43
C ARG A 87 13.25 7.80 -4.24
N ASP A 88 12.46 8.43 -3.37
CA ASP A 88 11.90 7.77 -2.19
C ASP A 88 11.04 6.56 -2.57
N MET A 89 10.13 6.74 -3.55
CA MET A 89 9.28 5.65 -4.01
C MET A 89 10.08 4.55 -4.73
N ALA A 90 11.10 4.91 -5.51
CA ALA A 90 11.97 3.92 -6.16
C ALA A 90 12.73 3.07 -5.12
N GLN A 91 13.27 3.69 -4.07
CA GLN A 91 13.94 2.96 -2.99
C GLN A 91 12.99 2.06 -2.22
N LEU A 92 11.79 2.54 -1.88
CA LEU A 92 10.79 1.74 -1.18
C LEU A 92 10.31 0.55 -2.02
N ARG A 93 10.18 0.72 -3.34
CA ARG A 93 9.90 -0.38 -4.28
C ARG A 93 11.01 -1.42 -4.32
N GLU A 94 12.26 -0.99 -4.37
CA GLU A 94 13.39 -1.91 -4.40
C GLU A 94 13.50 -2.71 -3.10
N ALA A 95 13.30 -2.05 -1.96
CA ALA A 95 13.24 -2.72 -0.67
C ALA A 95 12.07 -3.73 -0.59
N LEU A 96 10.92 -3.41 -1.16
CA LEU A 96 9.78 -4.33 -1.27
C LEU A 96 10.09 -5.55 -2.16
N ARG A 97 10.78 -5.36 -3.29
CA ARG A 97 11.22 -6.48 -4.14
C ARG A 97 12.20 -7.38 -3.41
N SER A 98 13.19 -6.79 -2.74
CA SER A 98 14.17 -7.52 -1.93
C SER A 98 13.51 -8.33 -0.82
N PHE A 99 12.53 -7.73 -0.11
CA PHE A 99 11.73 -8.42 0.90
C PHE A 99 10.91 -9.57 0.30
N SER A 100 10.23 -9.34 -0.83
CA SER A 100 9.39 -10.35 -1.48
C SER A 100 10.22 -11.55 -1.97
N ALA A 101 11.41 -11.29 -2.53
CA ALA A 101 12.35 -12.32 -2.94
C ALA A 101 12.88 -13.13 -1.75
N ALA A 102 13.26 -12.46 -0.65
CA ALA A 102 13.71 -13.14 0.57
C ALA A 102 12.60 -13.99 1.20
N ALA A 103 11.36 -13.49 1.23
CA ALA A 103 10.21 -14.22 1.74
C ALA A 103 9.89 -15.47 0.89
N ALA A 104 9.98 -15.35 -0.44
CA ALA A 104 9.82 -16.48 -1.35
C ALA A 104 10.91 -17.55 -1.16
N ALA A 105 12.17 -17.14 -1.00
CA ALA A 105 13.29 -18.06 -0.74
C ALA A 105 13.13 -18.79 0.62
N ALA A 106 12.69 -18.07 1.66
CA ALA A 106 12.43 -18.63 2.99
C ALA A 106 11.33 -19.71 3.00
N ALA A 107 10.46 -19.75 1.99
CA ALA A 107 9.47 -20.81 1.84
C ALA A 107 10.10 -22.22 1.63
N GLY A 108 11.40 -22.29 1.30
CA GLY A 108 12.16 -23.54 1.24
C GLY A 108 12.68 -24.07 2.59
N GLY A 109 12.42 -23.38 3.71
CA GLY A 109 12.90 -23.79 5.05
C GLY A 109 14.29 -23.26 5.43
N GLN A 110 14.91 -22.43 4.59
CA GLN A 110 16.16 -21.70 4.84
C GLN A 110 15.96 -20.22 4.46
N GLY A 111 16.44 -19.26 5.26
CA GLY A 111 16.41 -17.83 4.84
C GLY A 111 15.86 -16.83 5.86
N ASP A 112 15.54 -17.26 7.08
CA ASP A 112 14.94 -16.38 8.11
C ASP A 112 15.78 -15.13 8.42
N GLY A 113 17.11 -15.26 8.38
CA GLY A 113 18.03 -14.12 8.54
C GLY A 113 17.95 -13.10 7.38
N GLN A 114 17.80 -13.57 6.14
CA GLN A 114 17.67 -12.69 4.96
C GLN A 114 16.33 -11.95 4.98
N VAL A 115 15.25 -12.65 5.34
CA VAL A 115 13.92 -12.04 5.52
C VAL A 115 13.99 -10.94 6.57
N LYS A 116 14.64 -11.19 7.72
CA LYS A 116 14.78 -10.21 8.79
C LYS A 116 15.57 -8.97 8.36
N THR A 117 16.67 -9.16 7.62
CA THR A 117 17.46 -8.05 7.07
C THR A 117 16.63 -7.22 6.09
N ALA A 118 15.98 -7.86 5.11
CA ALA A 118 15.17 -7.17 4.11
C ALA A 118 13.96 -6.46 4.75
N LEU A 119 13.33 -7.07 5.77
CA LEU A 119 12.24 -6.45 6.53
C LEU A 119 12.70 -5.22 7.33
N GLY A 120 13.93 -5.25 7.86
CA GLY A 120 14.53 -4.11 8.54
C GLY A 120 14.78 -2.93 7.60
N GLU A 121 15.36 -3.20 6.44
CA GLU A 121 15.58 -2.19 5.38
C GLU A 121 14.25 -1.61 4.89
N LEU A 122 13.28 -2.48 4.57
CA LEU A 122 11.94 -2.09 4.15
C LEU A 122 11.27 -1.17 5.19
N GLY A 123 11.32 -1.53 6.47
CA GLY A 123 10.78 -0.71 7.56
C GLY A 123 11.42 0.67 7.65
N GLY A 124 12.74 0.76 7.41
CA GLY A 124 13.44 2.04 7.38
C GLY A 124 12.97 2.97 6.26
N HIS A 125 12.79 2.44 5.04
CA HIS A 125 12.25 3.21 3.92
C HIS A 125 10.78 3.56 4.11
N LEU A 126 9.96 2.61 4.57
CA LEU A 126 8.54 2.80 4.85
C LEU A 126 8.33 3.90 5.90
N GLY A 127 9.08 3.87 7.00
CA GLY A 127 8.98 4.86 8.06
C GLY A 127 9.37 6.27 7.61
N ARG A 128 10.34 6.42 6.68
CA ARG A 128 10.65 7.73 6.06
C ARG A 128 9.50 8.19 5.18
N HIS A 129 9.05 7.34 4.25
CA HIS A 129 7.93 7.60 3.35
C HIS A 129 6.69 8.09 4.10
N ILE A 130 6.26 7.37 5.15
CA ILE A 130 5.08 7.71 5.95
C ILE A 130 5.23 9.11 6.57
N ARG A 131 6.38 9.41 7.18
CA ARG A 131 6.59 10.71 7.83
C ARG A 131 6.54 11.86 6.84
N ASP A 132 7.20 11.72 5.70
CA ASP A 132 7.33 12.81 4.74
C ASP A 132 5.99 13.05 4.01
N VAL A 133 5.29 11.97 3.64
CA VAL A 133 3.95 12.05 3.04
C VAL A 133 2.96 12.69 4.02
N GLU A 134 2.91 12.25 5.27
CA GLU A 134 1.92 12.77 6.23
C GLU A 134 2.19 14.21 6.66
N ARG A 135 3.46 14.61 6.83
CA ARG A 135 3.81 15.93 7.36
C ARG A 135 3.90 17.02 6.29
N VAL A 136 4.22 16.65 5.06
CA VAL A 136 4.48 17.59 3.98
C VAL A 136 3.44 17.44 2.88
N ASP A 137 3.37 16.27 2.25
CA ASP A 137 2.60 16.13 1.02
C ASP A 137 1.10 16.21 1.26
N LEU A 138 0.56 15.41 2.18
CA LEU A 138 -0.88 15.40 2.47
C LEU A 138 -1.35 16.77 2.98
N VAL A 139 -0.54 17.46 3.78
CA VAL A 139 -0.84 18.83 4.23
C VAL A 139 -0.94 19.79 3.04
N ASN A 140 -0.06 19.68 2.04
CA ASN A 140 -0.08 20.55 0.88
C ASN A 140 -1.20 20.19 -0.11
N ILE A 141 -1.50 18.91 -0.26
CA ILE A 141 -2.57 18.41 -1.12
C ILE A 141 -3.93 18.84 -0.59
N GLU A 142 -4.22 18.64 0.69
CA GLU A 142 -5.53 19.01 1.28
C GLU A 142 -5.77 20.53 1.29
N LYS A 143 -4.71 21.36 1.24
CA LYS A 143 -4.86 22.82 1.13
C LYS A 143 -5.38 23.27 -0.24
N VAL A 144 -5.21 22.45 -1.28
CA VAL A 144 -5.56 22.84 -2.66
C VAL A 144 -6.78 22.10 -3.19
N LEU A 145 -7.19 21.00 -2.56
CA LEU A 145 -8.40 20.27 -2.91
C LEU A 145 -9.62 20.89 -2.24
N SER A 146 -10.74 20.92 -2.95
CA SER A 146 -12.05 21.05 -2.31
C SER A 146 -12.40 19.78 -1.53
N GLY A 147 -13.36 19.87 -0.61
CA GLY A 147 -13.80 18.71 0.16
C GLY A 147 -14.33 17.58 -0.74
N GLN A 148 -15.05 17.92 -1.82
CA GLN A 148 -15.56 16.94 -2.77
C GLN A 148 -14.44 16.26 -3.56
N GLU A 149 -13.46 17.01 -4.07
CA GLU A 149 -12.33 16.43 -4.80
C GLU A 149 -11.50 15.50 -3.90
N SER A 150 -11.28 15.89 -2.64
CA SER A 150 -10.58 15.07 -1.66
C SER A 150 -11.33 13.78 -1.35
N GLU A 151 -12.67 13.84 -1.24
CA GLU A 151 -13.52 12.67 -1.02
C GLU A 151 -13.59 11.74 -2.24
N ASP A 152 -13.69 12.30 -3.46
CA ASP A 152 -13.63 11.54 -4.71
C ASP A 152 -12.28 10.81 -4.86
N MET A 153 -11.18 11.50 -4.57
CA MET A 153 -9.84 10.91 -4.56
C MET A 153 -9.72 9.82 -3.50
N ALA A 154 -10.27 10.02 -2.30
CA ALA A 154 -10.27 9.02 -1.24
C ALA A 154 -10.96 7.73 -1.71
N ARG A 155 -12.15 7.84 -2.32
CA ARG A 155 -12.87 6.69 -2.89
C ARG A 155 -12.04 5.94 -3.93
N ASP A 156 -11.45 6.64 -4.89
CA ASP A 156 -10.65 5.99 -5.94
C ASP A 156 -9.36 5.36 -5.37
N PHE A 157 -8.75 5.99 -4.37
CA PHE A 157 -7.61 5.45 -3.66
C PHE A 157 -7.97 4.17 -2.88
N GLU A 158 -9.06 4.18 -2.09
CA GLU A 158 -9.55 3.01 -1.35
C GLU A 158 -9.95 1.88 -2.31
N ARG A 159 -10.57 2.21 -3.45
CA ARG A 159 -10.92 1.21 -4.48
C ARG A 159 -9.71 0.42 -4.95
N SER A 160 -8.50 0.99 -4.93
CA SER A 160 -7.28 0.27 -5.30
C SER A 160 -7.07 -1.06 -4.54
N VAL A 161 -7.77 -1.30 -3.41
CA VAL A 161 -7.81 -2.60 -2.73
C VAL A 161 -8.09 -3.76 -3.67
N PHE A 162 -8.81 -3.53 -4.79
CA PHE A 162 -9.09 -4.57 -5.76
C PHE A 162 -7.82 -5.17 -6.42
N PHE A 163 -6.69 -4.45 -6.38
CA PHE A 163 -5.41 -4.96 -6.92
C PHE A 163 -4.85 -6.14 -6.12
N ILE A 164 -5.24 -6.29 -4.86
CA ILE A 164 -4.78 -7.35 -3.98
C ILE A 164 -5.59 -8.63 -4.25
N PRO A 165 -5.03 -9.84 -4.37
CA PRO A 165 -5.83 -11.05 -4.52
C PRO A 165 -6.78 -11.27 -3.33
N HIS A 166 -8.01 -11.75 -3.58
CA HIS A 166 -9.04 -11.94 -2.55
C HIS A 166 -8.55 -12.76 -1.34
N GLY A 167 -7.94 -13.93 -1.55
CA GLY A 167 -7.40 -14.76 -0.46
C GLY A 167 -6.20 -14.17 0.30
N VAL A 168 -5.72 -12.98 -0.08
CA VAL A 168 -4.73 -12.21 0.68
C VAL A 168 -5.42 -11.14 1.53
N ARG A 169 -6.60 -10.63 1.13
CA ARG A 169 -7.38 -9.62 1.88
C ARG A 169 -7.99 -10.24 3.14
N GLU A 170 -8.41 -9.40 4.09
CA GLU A 170 -9.18 -9.91 5.26
C GLU A 170 -10.62 -10.18 4.80
N GLU A 171 -11.33 -11.09 5.49
CA GLU A 171 -12.69 -11.52 5.13
C GLU A 171 -13.75 -10.40 5.20
N GLU A 172 -13.43 -9.21 5.74
CA GLU A 172 -14.38 -8.08 5.78
C GLU A 172 -14.67 -7.45 4.39
N ASP A 173 -13.94 -7.83 3.33
CA ASP A 173 -14.09 -7.35 1.94
C ASP A 173 -14.84 -8.33 1.00
N ASP A 174 -15.60 -9.29 1.55
CA ASP A 174 -16.14 -10.46 0.82
C ASP A 174 -17.24 -10.18 -0.24
N ASP A 175 -17.75 -8.95 -0.29
CA ASP A 175 -18.77 -8.56 -1.29
C ASP A 175 -18.17 -8.29 -2.69
N VAL A 176 -16.84 -8.22 -2.83
CA VAL A 176 -16.17 -7.94 -4.11
C VAL A 176 -15.77 -9.24 -4.82
N LYS A 177 -16.70 -9.85 -5.55
CA LYS A 177 -16.46 -11.03 -6.43
C LYS A 177 -15.55 -10.77 -7.64
N VAL A 178 -14.93 -9.60 -7.73
CA VAL A 178 -14.11 -9.22 -8.89
C VAL A 178 -12.69 -9.77 -8.74
N LYS A 179 -12.26 -10.55 -9.73
CA LYS A 179 -10.93 -11.13 -9.78
C LYS A 179 -9.86 -10.02 -9.86
N ALA A 180 -8.88 -10.07 -8.97
CA ALA A 180 -7.74 -9.16 -9.01
C ALA A 180 -7.02 -9.25 -10.37
N PRO A 181 -6.62 -8.12 -10.97
CA PRO A 181 -6.05 -8.08 -12.32
C PRO A 181 -4.61 -8.61 -12.37
N TYR A 182 -3.90 -8.62 -11.23
CA TYR A 182 -2.50 -9.06 -11.14
C TYR A 182 -2.36 -10.39 -10.40
N LYS A 183 -1.36 -11.19 -10.82
CA LYS A 183 -1.06 -12.51 -10.23
C LYS A 183 0.16 -12.52 -9.32
N SER A 184 0.96 -11.45 -9.32
CA SER A 184 2.14 -11.28 -8.47
C SER A 184 2.33 -9.82 -8.10
N VAL A 185 3.08 -9.59 -7.01
CA VAL A 185 3.47 -8.25 -6.54
C VAL A 185 4.32 -7.54 -7.60
N GLU A 186 5.25 -8.25 -8.23
CA GLU A 186 6.09 -7.73 -9.31
C GLU A 186 5.24 -7.28 -10.50
N GLY A 187 4.25 -8.10 -10.89
CA GLY A 187 3.35 -7.75 -11.99
C GLY A 187 2.55 -6.47 -11.72
N LEU A 188 2.13 -6.24 -10.47
CA LEU A 188 1.47 -5.01 -10.05
C LEU A 188 2.45 -3.82 -10.05
N LEU A 189 3.68 -4.00 -9.56
CA LEU A 189 4.69 -2.94 -9.50
C LEU A 189 5.23 -2.52 -10.87
N ASP A 190 5.25 -3.43 -11.84
CA ASP A 190 5.75 -3.21 -13.20
C ASP A 190 4.65 -2.75 -14.17
N ALA A 191 3.39 -2.75 -13.73
CA ALA A 191 2.26 -2.30 -14.54
C ALA A 191 2.37 -0.82 -14.92
N GLY A 192 2.05 -0.50 -16.17
CA GLY A 192 2.04 0.88 -16.64
C GLY A 192 0.87 1.67 -16.08
N ALA A 193 1.05 2.98 -15.84
CA ALA A 193 -0.01 3.84 -15.29
C ALA A 193 -1.33 3.80 -16.10
N GLY A 194 -1.26 3.65 -17.41
CA GLY A 194 -2.45 3.50 -18.27
C GLY A 194 -3.21 2.20 -18.03
N GLU A 195 -2.48 1.09 -17.85
CA GLU A 195 -3.05 -0.22 -17.53
C GLU A 195 -3.73 -0.21 -16.16
N LEU A 196 -3.05 0.38 -15.17
CA LEU A 196 -3.54 0.52 -13.80
C LEU A 196 -4.82 1.37 -13.74
N ARG A 197 -4.88 2.50 -14.46
CA ARG A 197 -6.10 3.32 -14.55
C ARG A 197 -7.25 2.57 -15.21
N ALA A 198 -6.99 1.91 -16.33
CA ALA A 198 -7.99 1.09 -17.01
C ALA A 198 -8.47 -0.08 -16.14
N ALA A 199 -7.62 -0.60 -15.26
CA ALA A 199 -8.05 -1.55 -14.24
C ALA A 199 -9.01 -0.87 -13.27
N VAL A 200 -8.63 0.24 -12.60
CA VAL A 200 -9.49 0.99 -11.66
C VAL A 200 -10.87 1.33 -12.23
N GLU A 201 -10.92 1.76 -13.49
CA GLU A 201 -12.18 2.15 -14.15
C GLU A 201 -13.16 0.98 -14.35
N LYS A 202 -12.67 -0.26 -14.46
CA LYS A 202 -13.52 -1.45 -14.66
C LYS A 202 -14.22 -1.93 -13.40
N PHE A 203 -13.80 -1.45 -12.23
CA PHE A 203 -14.44 -1.82 -10.97
C PHE A 203 -15.65 -0.94 -10.71
N PRO A 204 -16.72 -1.47 -10.09
CA PRO A 204 -17.87 -0.66 -9.73
C PRO A 204 -17.46 0.59 -8.94
N ARG A 205 -18.09 1.71 -9.28
CA ARG A 205 -18.25 2.87 -8.40
C ARG A 205 -19.67 2.69 -7.87
N GLU A 206 -19.83 2.43 -6.58
CA GLU A 206 -21.17 2.43 -5.99
C GLU A 206 -21.88 3.76 -6.24
#